data_AF-A0A4Q9W031-F1
#
_entry.id   AF-A0A4Q9W031-F1
#
_cell.length_a   1.000
_cell.length_b   1.000
_cell.length_c   1.000
_cell.angle_alpha   90.00
_cell.angle_beta   90.00
_cell.angle_gamma   90.00
#
_symmetry.space_group_name_H-M   'P 1'
#
loop_
_entity.id
_entity.type
_entity.pdbx_description
1 polymer ?
#
loop_
_entity_poly.entity_id
_entity_poly.type
_entity_poly.pdbx_seq_one_letter_code
_entity_poly.pdbx_strand_id
1 'polypeptide(L)'
;AFLMYRYKSNALVVLGDPIGNTASFQSLLDDFYSYAEKLGYDVIFYQVSDRFMPLYHNFGNQFFKSGEEAIIDLTQFTTSGKKRRGFRATLNKFNDLNIKFEIIEPPFSKAFIEELRKVSDKWLDGRTEMHFSVGQFTEQYL
;
A
#
# COMPACT_ATOMS: atom_id res chain seq x y z
N ALA A 1 4.64 -18.61 -3.64
CA ALA A 1 3.73 -17.46 -3.42
C ALA A 1 3.54 -17.30 -1.91
N PHE A 2 3.08 -16.14 -1.45
CA PHE A 2 2.82 -15.90 -0.02
C PHE A 2 1.65 -14.93 0.20
N LEU A 3 1.12 -14.92 1.42
CA LEU A 3 0.12 -13.97 1.92
C LEU A 3 0.73 -13.17 3.07
N MET A 4 0.48 -11.85 3.07
CA MET A 4 0.74 -11.00 4.23
C MET A 4 -0.56 -10.85 4.99
N TYR A 5 -0.59 -11.17 6.28
CA TYR A 5 -1.82 -11.10 7.07
C TYR A 5 -1.54 -10.73 8.52
N ARG A 6 -2.61 -10.38 9.23
CA ARG A 6 -2.59 -10.11 10.67
C ARG A 6 -3.76 -10.80 11.37
N TYR A 7 -3.50 -11.31 12.56
CA TYR A 7 -4.55 -11.73 13.49
C TYR A 7 -5.27 -10.51 14.07
N LYS A 8 -6.58 -10.43 13.88
CA LYS A 8 -7.41 -9.41 14.51
C LYS A 8 -8.75 -10.00 14.91
N SER A 9 -9.06 -9.93 16.20
CA SER A 9 -10.29 -10.52 16.76
C SER A 9 -10.37 -12.02 16.39
N ASN A 10 -11.45 -12.44 15.74
CA ASN A 10 -11.66 -13.80 15.25
C ASN A 10 -11.35 -13.94 13.74
N ALA A 11 -10.46 -13.12 13.18
CA ALA A 11 -10.13 -13.16 11.75
C ALA A 11 -8.63 -13.07 11.44
N LEU A 12 -8.25 -13.71 10.33
CA LEU A 12 -7.02 -13.50 9.58
C LEU A 12 -7.28 -12.45 8.50
N VAL A 13 -6.79 -11.23 8.71
CA VAL A 13 -6.95 -10.13 7.75
C VAL A 13 -5.74 -10.10 6.82
N VAL A 14 -5.94 -10.52 5.58
CA VAL A 14 -4.94 -10.53 4.50
C VAL A 14 -4.87 -9.17 3.83
N LEU A 15 -3.65 -8.67 3.60
CA LEU A 15 -3.38 -7.42 2.90
C LEU A 15 -3.12 -7.69 1.41
N GLY A 16 -4.09 -7.32 0.58
CA GLY A 16 -4.02 -7.42 -0.87
C GLY A 16 -4.19 -8.85 -1.41
N ASP A 17 -3.81 -9.01 -2.68
CA ASP A 17 -3.76 -10.30 -3.35
C ASP A 17 -2.55 -11.13 -2.92
N PRO A 18 -2.57 -12.47 -3.12
CA PRO A 18 -1.37 -13.29 -3.03
C PRO A 18 -0.23 -12.73 -3.90
N ILE A 19 1.00 -12.84 -3.39
CA ILE A 19 2.20 -12.35 -4.07
C ILE A 19 3.05 -13.52 -4.55
N GLY A 20 3.52 -13.46 -5.80
CA GLY A 20 4.44 -14.42 -6.41
C GLY A 20 3.83 -15.17 -7.60
N ASN A 21 4.23 -16.43 -7.79
CA ASN A 21 3.75 -17.25 -8.91
C ASN A 21 2.24 -17.52 -8.80
N THR A 22 1.47 -17.03 -9.78
CA THR A 22 0.01 -17.16 -9.85
C THR A 22 -0.46 -18.61 -9.93
N ALA A 23 0.34 -19.51 -10.53
CA ALA A 23 0.03 -20.94 -10.58
C ALA A 23 -0.02 -21.58 -9.18
N SER A 24 0.60 -20.96 -8.18
CA SER A 24 0.59 -21.43 -6.78
C SER A 24 -0.52 -20.81 -5.93
N PHE A 25 -1.36 -19.91 -6.47
CA PHE A 25 -2.32 -19.17 -5.64
C PHE A 25 -3.46 -20.04 -5.14
N GLN A 26 -3.97 -20.97 -5.96
CA GLN A 26 -5.01 -21.91 -5.54
C GLN A 26 -4.54 -22.75 -4.35
N SER A 27 -3.40 -23.44 -4.49
CA SER A 27 -2.88 -24.30 -3.41
C SER A 27 -2.52 -23.50 -2.16
N LEU A 28 -2.00 -22.28 -2.32
CA LEU A 28 -1.72 -21.39 -1.20
C LEU A 28 -3.00 -21.02 -0.42
N LEU A 29 -4.10 -20.75 -1.12
CA LEU A 29 -5.38 -20.46 -0.49
C LEU A 29 -6.00 -21.72 0.13
N ASP A 30 -5.92 -22.87 -0.52
CA ASP A 30 -6.37 -24.16 0.05
C ASP A 30 -5.71 -24.41 1.41
N ASP A 31 -4.37 -24.25 1.48
CA ASP A 31 -3.59 -24.39 2.71
C ASP A 31 -3.99 -23.33 3.75
N PHE A 32 -4.19 -22.08 3.33
CA PHE A 32 -4.50 -20.97 4.23
C PHE A 32 -5.91 -21.06 4.83
N TYR A 33 -6.91 -21.45 4.05
CA TYR A 33 -8.27 -21.69 4.54
C TYR A 33 -8.31 -22.90 5.47
N SER A 34 -7.63 -23.99 5.11
CA SER A 34 -7.49 -25.16 5.99
C SER A 34 -6.82 -24.80 7.32
N TYR A 35 -5.85 -23.88 7.28
CA TYR A 35 -5.20 -23.35 8.48
C TYR A 35 -6.13 -22.49 9.34
N ALA A 36 -6.87 -21.57 8.72
CA ALA A 36 -7.84 -20.71 9.39
C ALA A 36 -8.96 -21.52 10.05
N GLU A 37 -9.49 -22.52 9.34
CA GLU A 37 -10.53 -23.43 9.83
C GLU A 37 -10.08 -24.18 11.08
N LYS A 38 -8.87 -24.76 11.07
CA LYS A 38 -8.29 -25.47 12.23
C LYS A 38 -8.19 -24.60 13.48
N LEU A 39 -8.03 -23.29 13.29
CA LEU A 39 -7.91 -22.31 14.38
C LEU A 39 -9.25 -21.64 14.73
N GLY A 40 -10.31 -21.87 13.97
CA GLY A 40 -11.60 -21.22 14.14
C GLY A 40 -11.59 -19.73 13.79
N TYR A 41 -10.77 -19.32 12.82
CA TYR A 41 -10.69 -17.93 12.35
C TYR A 41 -11.38 -17.74 11.00
N ASP A 42 -12.06 -16.60 10.84
CA ASP A 42 -12.53 -16.12 9.54
C ASP A 42 -11.35 -15.65 8.68
N VAL A 43 -11.47 -15.74 7.36
CA VAL A 43 -10.49 -15.15 6.43
C VAL A 43 -11.09 -13.91 5.79
N ILE A 44 -10.40 -12.78 5.90
CA ILE A 44 -10.83 -11.50 5.33
C ILE A 44 -9.72 -10.97 4.44
N PHE A 45 -10.06 -10.64 3.19
CA PHE A 45 -9.14 -10.00 2.25
C PHE A 45 -9.40 -8.50 2.18
N TYR A 46 -8.36 -7.69 2.39
CA TYR A 46 -8.43 -6.23 2.33
C TYR A 46 -7.68 -5.71 1.11
N GLN A 47 -8.35 -4.90 0.27
CA GLN A 47 -7.78 -4.30 -0.95
C GLN A 47 -7.26 -5.30 -1.99
N VAL A 48 -8.03 -6.34 -2.29
CA VAL A 48 -7.76 -7.23 -3.44
C VAL A 48 -8.11 -6.55 -4.76
N SER A 49 -7.42 -6.95 -5.84
CA SER A 49 -7.79 -6.55 -7.19
C SER A 49 -8.95 -7.39 -7.74
N ASP A 50 -9.62 -6.88 -8.77
CA ASP A 50 -10.67 -7.59 -9.50
C ASP A 50 -10.16 -8.83 -10.25
N ARG A 51 -8.86 -8.85 -10.57
CA ARG A 51 -8.17 -9.92 -11.33
C ARG A 51 -8.38 -11.32 -10.77
N PHE A 52 -8.51 -11.45 -9.45
CA PHE A 52 -8.60 -12.75 -8.76
C PHE A 52 -9.96 -12.99 -8.11
N MET A 53 -10.99 -12.19 -8.42
CA MET A 53 -12.34 -12.41 -7.89
C MET A 53 -12.87 -13.84 -8.12
N PRO A 54 -12.71 -14.47 -9.30
CA PRO A 54 -13.17 -15.84 -9.50
C PRO A 54 -12.49 -16.84 -8.54
N LEU A 55 -11.19 -16.64 -8.28
CA LEU A 55 -10.43 -17.47 -7.36
C LEU A 55 -11.00 -17.36 -5.94
N TYR A 56 -11.19 -16.14 -5.43
CA TYR A 56 -11.76 -15.94 -4.10
C TYR A 56 -13.20 -16.45 -3.98
N HIS A 57 -13.99 -16.34 -5.06
CA HIS A 57 -15.36 -16.84 -5.08
C HIS A 57 -15.44 -18.35 -4.86
N ASN A 58 -14.47 -19.12 -5.39
CA ASN A 58 -14.38 -20.57 -5.17
C ASN A 58 -14.20 -20.94 -3.68
N PHE A 59 -13.70 -20.02 -2.85
CA PHE A 59 -13.55 -20.18 -1.40
C PHE A 59 -14.74 -19.60 -0.61
N GLY A 60 -15.84 -19.24 -1.27
CA GLY A 60 -17.05 -18.73 -0.61
C GLY A 60 -16.98 -17.27 -0.18
N ASN A 61 -15.99 -16.50 -0.66
CA ASN A 61 -15.88 -15.08 -0.32
C ASN A 61 -17.02 -14.26 -0.91
N GLN A 62 -17.46 -13.28 -0.14
CA GLN A 62 -18.36 -12.21 -0.58
C GLN A 62 -17.56 -10.92 -0.79
N PHE A 63 -17.94 -10.13 -1.79
CA PHE A 63 -17.20 -8.94 -2.19
C PHE A 63 -17.98 -7.67 -1.88
N PHE A 64 -17.27 -6.65 -1.41
CA PHE A 64 -17.76 -5.28 -1.37
C PHE A 64 -16.70 -4.35 -1.98
N LYS A 65 -17.13 -3.35 -2.73
CA LYS A 65 -16.20 -2.39 -3.35
C LYS A 65 -15.68 -1.42 -2.29
N SER A 66 -14.40 -1.53 -1.94
CA SER A 66 -13.76 -0.64 -0.96
C SER A 66 -13.37 0.72 -1.55
N GLY A 67 -13.05 0.80 -2.85
CA GLY A 67 -12.55 2.00 -3.49
C GLY A 67 -11.98 1.74 -4.87
N GLU A 68 -11.25 2.73 -5.40
CA GLU A 68 -10.55 2.67 -6.69
C GLU A 68 -9.14 3.26 -6.52
N GLU A 69 -8.17 2.74 -7.27
CA GLU A 69 -6.81 3.28 -7.33
C GLU A 69 -6.66 4.21 -8.53
N ALA A 70 -6.05 5.37 -8.33
CA ALA A 70 -5.74 6.31 -9.40
C ALA A 70 -4.45 5.89 -10.13
N ILE A 71 -4.58 5.13 -11.21
CA ILE A 71 -3.44 4.69 -12.03
C ILE A 71 -3.09 5.75 -13.07
N ILE A 72 -1.83 6.19 -13.09
CA ILE A 72 -1.30 7.17 -14.06
C ILE A 72 -0.35 6.47 -15.04
N ASP A 73 -0.71 6.46 -16.32
CA ASP A 73 0.19 6.03 -17.39
C ASP A 73 1.28 7.08 -17.63
N LEU A 74 2.49 6.79 -17.18
CA LEU A 74 3.64 7.69 -17.32
C LEU A 74 4.07 7.91 -18.77
N THR A 75 3.75 6.99 -19.69
CA THR A 75 4.08 7.13 -21.12
C THR A 75 3.21 8.19 -21.81
N GLN A 76 2.02 8.42 -21.26
CA GLN A 76 1.05 9.42 -21.74
C GLN A 76 1.01 10.66 -20.84
N PHE A 77 1.68 10.62 -19.70
CA PHE A 77 1.68 11.73 -18.75
C PHE A 77 2.48 12.91 -19.31
N THR A 78 1.86 14.09 -19.28
CA THR A 78 2.54 15.35 -19.58
C THR A 78 2.00 16.46 -18.70
N THR A 79 2.89 17.38 -18.34
CA THR A 79 2.50 18.64 -17.69
C THR A 79 2.15 19.71 -18.72
N SER A 80 2.40 19.49 -20.01
CA SER A 80 2.13 20.46 -21.09
C SER A 80 0.66 20.52 -21.53
N GLY A 81 0.30 21.56 -22.29
CA GLY A 81 -1.05 21.71 -22.88
C GLY A 81 -2.10 22.40 -21.99
N LYS A 82 -3.24 22.80 -22.57
CA LYS A 82 -4.24 23.64 -21.89
C LYS A 82 -4.87 22.97 -20.66
N LYS A 83 -5.18 21.66 -20.75
CA LYS A 83 -5.80 20.88 -19.66
C LYS A 83 -4.91 20.70 -18.42
N ARG A 84 -3.59 20.90 -18.56
CA ARG A 84 -2.60 20.70 -17.48
C ARG A 84 -2.01 22.03 -16.96
N ARG A 85 -2.65 23.17 -17.28
CA ARG A 85 -2.22 24.50 -16.82
C ARG A 85 -2.03 24.56 -15.30
N GLY A 86 -2.91 23.91 -14.53
CA GLY A 86 -2.80 23.84 -13.07
C GLY A 86 -1.48 23.22 -12.60
N PHE A 87 -1.11 22.05 -13.14
CA PHE A 87 0.16 21.40 -12.80
C PHE A 87 1.38 22.26 -13.13
N ARG A 88 1.41 22.91 -14.30
CA ARG A 88 2.54 23.79 -14.64
C ARG A 88 2.63 25.00 -13.73
N ALA A 89 1.49 25.62 -13.41
CA ALA A 89 1.48 26.75 -12.49
C ALA A 89 2.03 26.35 -11.11
N THR A 90 1.65 25.16 -10.62
CA THR A 90 2.23 24.60 -9.39
C THR A 90 3.73 24.37 -9.52
N LEU A 91 4.20 23.71 -10.58
CA LEU A 91 5.63 23.46 -10.77
C LEU A 91 6.46 24.75 -10.89
N ASN A 92 5.95 25.75 -11.61
CA ASN A 92 6.61 27.06 -11.70
C ASN A 92 6.71 27.72 -10.33
N LYS A 93 5.65 27.66 -9.52
CA LYS A 93 5.68 28.19 -8.15
C LYS A 93 6.73 27.48 -7.29
N PHE A 94 6.90 26.17 -7.42
CA PHE A 94 7.95 25.44 -6.69
C PHE A 94 9.35 25.91 -7.13
N ASN A 95 9.55 26.16 -8.42
CA ASN A 95 10.81 26.73 -8.94
C ASN A 95 11.05 28.15 -8.41
N ASP A 96 10.04 29.01 -8.41
CA ASP A 96 10.13 30.38 -7.90
C ASP A 96 10.47 30.41 -6.40
N LEU A 97 9.99 29.40 -5.65
CA LEU A 97 10.30 29.21 -4.23
C LEU A 97 11.62 28.45 -3.99
N ASN A 98 12.37 28.11 -5.04
CA ASN A 98 13.60 27.32 -4.99
C ASN A 98 13.46 25.99 -4.22
N ILE A 99 12.31 25.34 -4.34
CA ILE A 99 12.05 24.02 -3.76
C ILE A 99 12.63 22.95 -4.68
N LYS A 100 13.46 22.07 -4.12
CA LYS A 100 14.11 20.97 -4.86
C LYS A 100 13.53 19.62 -4.45
N PHE A 101 13.62 18.66 -5.36
CA PHE A 101 13.26 17.27 -5.14
C PHE A 101 14.48 16.41 -5.45
N GLU A 102 14.79 15.47 -4.56
CA GLU A 102 15.91 14.54 -4.68
C GLU A 102 15.45 13.14 -4.26
N ILE A 103 15.98 12.12 -4.93
CA ILE A 103 15.83 10.70 -4.54
C ILE A 103 17.12 10.31 -3.84
N ILE A 104 17.01 9.89 -2.58
CA ILE A 104 18.14 9.47 -1.76
C ILE A 104 18.02 7.97 -1.53
N GLU A 105 19.07 7.24 -1.88
CA GLU A 105 19.13 5.78 -1.75
C GLU A 105 19.73 5.39 -0.39
N PRO A 106 19.32 4.24 0.20
CA PRO A 106 19.96 3.71 1.38
C PRO A 106 21.43 3.33 1.12
N PRO A 107 22.29 3.30 2.15
CA PRO A 107 21.98 3.47 3.57
C PRO A 107 21.86 4.94 4.00
N PHE A 108 20.95 5.20 4.94
CA PHE A 108 20.70 6.54 5.47
C PHE A 108 21.58 6.85 6.69
N SER A 109 22.08 8.09 6.75
CA SER A 109 22.79 8.56 7.95
C SER A 109 21.81 8.82 9.10
N LYS A 110 22.26 8.69 10.35
CA LYS A 110 21.44 9.01 11.53
C LYS A 110 20.92 10.44 11.51
N ALA A 111 21.76 11.39 11.09
CA ALA A 111 21.37 12.80 10.98
C ALA A 111 20.22 13.01 9.98
N PHE A 112 20.25 12.29 8.85
CA PHE A 112 19.18 12.35 7.86
C PHE A 112 17.87 11.76 8.39
N ILE A 113 17.92 10.61 9.07
CA ILE A 113 16.75 10.02 9.73
C ILE A 113 16.16 10.97 10.78
N GLU A 114 17.00 11.62 11.59
CA GLU A 114 16.55 12.61 12.58
C GLU A 114 15.86 13.82 11.93
N GLU A 115 16.32 14.26 10.77
CA GLU A 115 15.66 15.31 9.99
C GLU A 115 14.26 14.86 9.52
N LEU A 116 14.16 13.67 8.93
CA LEU A 116 12.88 13.09 8.51
C LEU A 116 11.91 12.90 9.69
N ARG A 117 12.42 12.52 10.87
CA ARG A 117 11.63 12.34 12.09
C ARG A 117 10.96 13.66 12.52
N LYS A 118 11.65 14.79 12.46
CA LYS A 118 11.08 16.11 12.77
C LYS A 118 9.90 16.46 11.84
N VAL A 119 10.00 16.08 10.56
CA VAL A 119 8.91 16.26 9.60
C VAL A 119 7.73 15.34 9.94
N SER A 120 8.00 14.06 10.24
CA SER A 120 7.00 13.08 10.63
C SER A 120 6.24 13.50 11.89
N ASP A 121 6.95 13.87 12.96
CA ASP A 121 6.36 14.27 14.24
C ASP A 121 5.48 15.50 14.08
N LYS A 122 5.93 16.48 13.29
CA LYS A 122 5.15 17.68 12.97
C LYS A 122 3.92 17.35 12.13
N TRP A 123 4.00 16.38 11.23
CA TRP A 123 2.85 15.95 10.43
C TRP A 123 1.83 15.17 11.27
N LEU A 124 2.28 14.35 12.22
CA LEU A 124 1.40 13.60 13.11
C LEU A 124 0.62 14.53 14.03
N ASP A 125 1.24 15.59 14.54
CA ASP A 125 0.60 16.63 15.36
C ASP A 125 -0.21 16.02 16.53
N GLY A 126 0.43 15.09 17.25
CA GLY A 126 -0.17 14.36 18.38
C GLY A 126 -1.08 13.18 18.00
N ARG A 127 -1.34 12.94 16.70
CA ARG A 127 -2.03 11.72 16.26
C ARG A 127 -1.12 10.51 16.36
N THR A 128 -1.73 9.35 16.61
CA THR A 128 -1.04 8.06 16.55
C THR A 128 -0.85 7.60 15.12
N GLU A 129 0.30 7.02 14.81
CA GLU A 129 0.52 6.38 13.52
C GLU A 129 -0.48 5.24 13.27
N MET A 130 -0.91 5.13 12.01
CA MET A 130 -1.63 3.96 11.52
C MET A 130 -0.62 2.91 11.05
N HIS A 131 -1.06 1.66 10.98
CA HIS A 131 -0.26 0.53 10.51
C HIS A 131 -1.15 -0.45 9.76
N PHE A 132 -0.57 -1.54 9.25
CA PHE A 132 -1.21 -2.59 8.44
C PHE A 132 -1.12 -2.28 6.94
N SER A 133 -2.03 -1.48 6.40
CA SER A 133 -2.03 -1.13 4.97
C SER A 133 -1.25 0.14 4.64
N VAL A 134 -0.68 0.79 5.65
CA VAL A 134 0.16 1.99 5.52
C VAL A 134 1.42 1.81 6.34
N GLY A 135 2.51 2.40 5.84
CA GLY A 135 3.82 2.40 6.50
C GLY A 135 3.82 3.22 7.78
N GLN A 136 4.81 2.92 8.62
CA GLN A 136 5.11 3.63 9.86
C GLN A 136 6.52 4.21 9.80
N PHE A 137 6.78 5.24 10.60
CA PHE A 137 8.12 5.84 10.66
C PHE A 137 9.03 4.98 11.55
N THR A 138 9.58 3.91 10.98
CA THR A 138 10.58 3.05 11.65
C THR A 138 11.84 2.94 10.82
N GLU A 139 13.00 2.96 11.47
CA GLU A 139 14.30 2.91 10.80
C GLU A 139 14.54 1.59 10.07
N GLN A 140 13.84 0.52 10.45
CA GLN A 140 13.92 -0.76 9.73
C GLN A 140 13.05 -0.79 8.47
N TYR A 141 12.03 0.07 8.39
CA TYR A 141 11.10 0.15 7.25
C TYR A 141 11.52 1.19 6.22
N LEU A 142 12.09 2.31 6.69
CA LEU A 142 12.69 3.35 5.85
C LEU A 142 13.99 2.85 5.21
#